data_AF-A0A9E6MTE2-F1
#
_entry.id   AF-A0A9E6MTE2-F1
#
_cell.length_a   1.000
_cell.length_b   1.000
_cell.length_c   1.000
_cell.angle_alpha   90.00
_cell.angle_beta   90.00
_cell.angle_gamma   90.00
#
_symmetry.space_group_name_H-M   'P 1'
#
loop_
_entity.id
_entity.type
_entity.pdbx_description
1 polymer ?
#
loop_
_entity_poly.entity_id
_entity_poly.type
_entity_poly.pdbx_seq_one_letter_code
_entity_poly.pdbx_strand_id
1 'polypeptide(L)'
;MKERILSSNEKQISLVYFWWISVRIFMRKNIVIRFQNFKSRRPHRSFRISKRRDFVRPLNIDGYWRMVGYVFGLIRENKKMFASLVLLSALAGVVLIGLMDQNFISSLQTVADTTNGGNFQGFWGEIGKAGLVMAASFSSGGLVQSPNETQQLLFFIIVLFIWLASVQICRNLMNGNKNFNLRDALYSCGAPIIPMTVVAIVIVSQLIPAFLATIVGSAARTTSFLSDGIEQMLFFAAMLLLFSISIFWVIGSFFAMIIVTIPGTYPMKALRIAGDMVSQRRLAILKRVLFLLFIVAVLWSVIVIPIIILMNWLISVNEIFTKIPVVPITMLLMSCFSCVFSSTYIYTLYRRIVDGDNR
;
A
#
# COMPACT_ATOMS: atom_id res chain seq x y z
N MET A 1 -43.66 -55.16 27.85
CA MET A 1 -42.95 -53.90 27.58
C MET A 1 -43.91 -52.75 27.86
N LYS A 2 -43.68 -51.98 28.92
CA LYS A 2 -44.55 -50.85 29.30
C LYS A 2 -43.85 -49.57 28.84
N GLU A 3 -44.23 -49.04 27.67
CA GLU A 3 -43.74 -47.75 27.19
C GLU A 3 -44.15 -46.68 28.20
N ARG A 4 -43.18 -46.08 28.90
CA ARG A 4 -43.44 -44.87 29.69
C ARG A 4 -43.70 -43.74 28.70
N ILE A 5 -44.97 -43.37 28.55
CA ILE A 5 -45.38 -42.16 27.84
C ILE A 5 -44.93 -40.98 28.70
N LEU A 6 -43.69 -40.52 28.47
CA LEU A 6 -43.19 -39.28 29.04
C LEU A 6 -44.03 -38.12 28.51
N SER A 7 -44.46 -37.25 29.44
CA SER A 7 -45.20 -36.01 29.15
C SER A 7 -44.50 -35.20 28.05
N SER A 8 -45.27 -34.61 27.14
CA SER A 8 -44.78 -33.81 26.00
C SER A 8 -43.72 -32.77 26.41
N ASN A 9 -43.84 -32.21 27.61
CA ASN A 9 -42.90 -31.24 28.17
C ASN A 9 -41.52 -31.84 28.52
N GLU A 10 -41.45 -33.07 29.03
CA GLU A 10 -40.16 -33.73 29.35
C GLU A 10 -39.38 -34.11 28.09
N LYS A 11 -40.08 -34.53 27.02
CA LYS A 11 -39.44 -34.79 25.72
C LYS A 11 -38.85 -33.50 25.12
N GLN A 12 -39.56 -32.37 25.20
CA GLN A 12 -39.04 -31.08 24.73
C GLN A 12 -37.84 -30.61 25.56
N ILE A 13 -37.89 -30.73 26.89
CA ILE A 13 -36.77 -30.37 27.77
C ILE A 13 -35.52 -31.23 27.45
N SER A 14 -35.70 -32.53 27.20
CA SER A 14 -34.58 -33.42 26.84
C SER A 14 -33.96 -33.07 25.48
N LEU A 15 -34.76 -32.64 24.50
CA LEU A 15 -34.29 -32.22 23.18
C LEU A 15 -33.52 -30.89 23.24
N VAL A 16 -34.02 -29.92 23.99
CA VAL A 16 -33.33 -28.64 24.21
C VAL A 16 -32.00 -28.86 24.94
N TYR A 17 -31.98 -29.74 25.95
CA TYR A 17 -30.76 -30.08 26.68
C TYR A 17 -29.72 -30.79 25.80
N PHE A 18 -30.16 -31.72 24.93
CA PHE A 18 -29.30 -32.40 23.97
C PHE A 18 -28.75 -31.44 22.90
N TRP A 19 -29.58 -30.52 22.41
CA TRP A 19 -29.16 -29.49 21.45
C TRP A 19 -28.14 -28.54 22.09
N TRP A 20 -28.39 -28.09 23.33
CA TRP A 20 -27.47 -27.23 24.07
C TRP A 20 -26.11 -27.90 24.32
N ILE A 21 -26.10 -29.18 24.70
CA ILE A 21 -24.87 -29.98 24.84
C ILE A 21 -24.14 -30.11 23.51
N SER A 22 -24.85 -30.44 22.44
CA SER A 22 -24.27 -30.59 21.10
C SER A 22 -23.64 -29.29 20.60
N VAL A 23 -24.32 -28.15 20.79
CA VAL A 23 -23.80 -26.82 20.49
C VAL A 23 -22.57 -26.49 21.33
N ARG A 24 -22.59 -26.81 22.63
CA ARG A 24 -21.45 -26.57 23.53
C ARG A 24 -20.23 -27.41 23.16
N ILE A 25 -20.44 -28.68 22.78
CA ILE A 25 -19.40 -29.58 22.29
C ILE A 25 -18.85 -29.09 20.95
N PHE A 26 -19.71 -28.69 20.01
CA PHE A 26 -19.30 -28.13 18.72
C PHE A 26 -18.47 -26.86 18.91
N MET A 27 -18.92 -25.93 19.76
CA MET A 27 -18.21 -24.70 20.09
C MET A 27 -16.86 -25.00 20.76
N ARG A 28 -16.81 -25.91 21.74
CA ARG A 28 -15.53 -26.33 22.36
C ARG A 28 -14.60 -26.97 21.35
N LYS A 29 -15.09 -27.87 20.48
CA LYS A 29 -14.28 -28.53 19.46
C LYS A 29 -13.70 -27.51 18.48
N ASN A 30 -14.48 -26.52 18.04
CA ASN A 30 -14.03 -25.45 17.16
C ASN A 30 -12.99 -24.54 17.86
N ILE A 31 -13.18 -24.22 19.15
CA ILE A 31 -12.21 -23.46 19.94
C ILE A 31 -10.90 -24.25 20.13
N VAL A 32 -10.99 -25.54 20.46
CA VAL A 32 -9.81 -26.40 20.66
C VAL A 32 -9.06 -26.58 19.35
N ILE A 33 -9.76 -26.79 18.22
CA ILE A 33 -9.14 -26.88 16.89
C ILE A 33 -8.47 -25.54 16.53
N ARG A 34 -9.13 -24.40 16.77
CA ARG A 34 -8.52 -23.07 16.55
C ARG A 34 -7.29 -22.87 17.42
N PHE A 35 -7.33 -23.30 18.68
CA PHE A 35 -6.22 -23.19 19.61
C PHE A 35 -5.06 -24.12 19.23
N GLN A 36 -5.33 -25.35 18.80
CA GLN A 36 -4.33 -26.29 18.30
C GLN A 36 -3.70 -25.80 16.98
N ASN A 37 -4.51 -25.27 16.06
CA ASN A 37 -4.03 -24.63 14.83
C ASN A 37 -3.20 -23.38 15.12
N PHE A 38 -3.58 -22.60 16.13
CA PHE A 38 -2.81 -21.44 16.59
C PHE A 38 -1.48 -21.85 17.24
N LYS A 39 -1.48 -22.93 18.03
CA LYS A 39 -0.31 -23.46 18.73
C LYS A 39 0.66 -24.19 17.80
N SER A 40 0.19 -24.83 16.73
CA SER A 40 1.03 -25.47 15.71
C SER A 40 1.72 -24.46 14.78
N ARG A 41 1.09 -23.31 14.52
CA ARG A 41 1.69 -22.21 13.72
C ARG A 41 2.80 -21.46 14.46
N ARG A 42 2.81 -21.52 15.79
CA ARG A 42 3.80 -20.83 16.63
C ARG A 42 4.92 -21.81 16.95
N PRO A 43 6.16 -21.54 16.53
CA PRO A 43 7.27 -22.33 17.01
C PRO A 43 7.46 -22.14 18.52
N HIS A 44 6.90 -21.07 19.13
CA HIS A 44 7.03 -20.78 20.56
C HIS A 44 5.95 -21.45 21.37
N ARG A 45 6.39 -22.40 22.20
CA ARG A 45 5.59 -22.92 23.29
C ARG A 45 5.77 -21.98 24.48
N SER A 46 4.66 -21.39 24.94
CA SER A 46 4.64 -20.60 26.18
C SER A 46 5.36 -21.37 27.29
N PHE A 47 6.31 -20.72 27.95
CA PHE A 47 7.12 -21.25 29.06
C PHE A 47 8.25 -22.22 28.71
N ARG A 48 8.67 -22.32 27.44
CA ARG A 48 9.94 -22.97 27.07
C ARG A 48 10.84 -22.03 26.30
N ILE A 49 12.10 -21.90 26.73
CA ILE A 49 13.13 -21.19 25.96
C ILE A 49 13.24 -21.87 24.61
N SER A 50 13.20 -21.02 23.60
CA SER A 50 12.92 -21.35 22.24
C SER A 50 14.19 -20.98 21.48
N LYS A 51 15.01 -21.97 21.10
CA LYS A 51 16.34 -21.71 20.52
C LYS A 51 16.17 -21.07 19.16
N ARG A 52 16.88 -19.97 18.87
CA ARG A 52 16.80 -19.19 17.61
C ARG A 52 16.72 -20.05 16.33
N ARG A 53 17.39 -21.21 16.31
CA ARG A 53 17.32 -22.22 15.23
C ARG A 53 15.89 -22.70 14.90
N ASP A 54 15.03 -22.91 15.89
CA ASP A 54 13.74 -23.61 15.70
C ASP A 54 12.61 -22.63 15.27
N PHE A 55 12.91 -21.34 15.14
CA PHE A 55 11.96 -20.23 14.86
C PHE A 55 12.37 -19.40 13.65
N VAL A 56 13.65 -19.40 13.31
CA VAL A 56 14.14 -18.66 12.16
C VAL A 56 13.70 -19.44 10.93
N ARG A 57 12.64 -18.98 10.28
CA ARG A 57 12.43 -19.29 8.87
C ARG A 57 13.40 -18.42 8.07
N PRO A 58 14.50 -18.98 7.51
CA PRO A 58 15.47 -18.17 6.80
C PRO A 58 14.82 -17.52 5.58
N LEU A 59 14.86 -16.18 5.52
CA LEU A 59 14.59 -15.44 4.29
C LEU A 59 15.88 -15.41 3.48
N ASN A 60 16.16 -16.49 2.75
CA ASN A 60 17.25 -16.48 1.79
C ASN A 60 16.76 -15.81 0.49
N ILE A 61 16.57 -14.49 0.56
CA ILE A 61 16.16 -13.67 -0.58
C ILE A 61 17.37 -12.89 -1.05
N ASP A 62 17.63 -12.94 -2.37
CA ASP A 62 18.60 -12.11 -3.08
C ASP A 62 18.69 -10.66 -2.56
N GLY A 63 19.87 -10.07 -2.75
CA GLY A 63 20.19 -8.69 -2.36
C GLY A 63 19.18 -7.66 -2.89
N TYR A 64 19.08 -6.53 -2.17
CA TYR A 64 18.12 -5.45 -2.44
C TYR A 64 18.19 -4.94 -3.88
N TRP A 65 19.39 -4.66 -4.39
CA TRP A 65 19.60 -4.17 -5.76
C TRP A 65 19.27 -5.20 -6.84
N ARG A 66 19.53 -6.49 -6.58
CA ARG A 66 19.19 -7.58 -7.51
C ARG A 66 17.68 -7.75 -7.67
N MET A 67 16.93 -7.48 -6.60
CA MET A 67 15.46 -7.48 -6.66
C MET A 67 14.94 -6.34 -7.55
N VAL A 68 15.50 -5.16 -7.41
CA VAL A 68 15.14 -3.98 -8.21
C VAL A 68 15.51 -4.20 -9.67
N GLY A 69 16.72 -4.68 -9.93
CA GLY A 69 17.18 -5.06 -11.27
C GLY A 69 16.28 -6.11 -11.91
N TYR A 70 15.81 -7.09 -11.13
CA TYR A 70 14.84 -8.09 -11.62
C TYR A 70 13.48 -7.47 -11.98
N VAL A 71 12.95 -6.57 -11.15
CA VAL A 71 11.69 -5.85 -11.43
C VAL A 71 11.82 -4.98 -12.69
N PHE A 72 12.93 -4.24 -12.82
CA PHE A 72 13.22 -3.47 -14.03
C PHE A 72 13.40 -4.36 -15.25
N GLY A 73 14.04 -5.52 -15.11
CA GLY A 73 14.15 -6.53 -16.16
C GLY A 73 12.78 -6.99 -16.64
N LEU A 74 11.89 -7.37 -15.72
CA LEU A 74 10.52 -7.82 -16.02
C LEU A 74 9.70 -6.75 -16.75
N ILE A 75 9.81 -5.49 -16.32
CA ILE A 75 9.15 -4.34 -16.97
C ILE A 75 9.75 -4.10 -18.36
N ARG A 76 11.08 -4.18 -18.51
CA ARG A 76 11.79 -3.93 -19.77
C ARG A 76 11.52 -5.01 -20.81
N GLU A 77 11.47 -6.28 -20.40
CA GLU A 77 11.10 -7.41 -21.27
C GLU A 77 9.69 -7.25 -21.82
N ASN A 78 8.75 -6.77 -20.99
CA ASN A 78 7.34 -6.59 -21.36
C ASN A 78 6.95 -5.12 -21.56
N LYS A 79 7.88 -4.31 -22.08
CA LYS A 79 7.74 -2.84 -22.17
C LYS A 79 6.45 -2.37 -22.84
N LYS A 80 5.98 -3.09 -23.87
CA LYS A 80 4.75 -2.74 -24.60
C LYS A 80 3.51 -2.83 -23.70
N MET A 81 3.41 -3.88 -22.88
CA MET A 81 2.25 -4.09 -21.99
C MET A 81 2.26 -3.08 -20.85
N PHE A 82 3.39 -2.93 -20.16
CA PHE A 82 3.49 -2.00 -19.03
C PHE A 82 3.38 -0.53 -19.48
N ALA A 83 4.00 -0.14 -20.59
CA ALA A 83 3.85 1.23 -21.11
C ALA A 83 2.42 1.51 -21.57
N SER A 84 1.75 0.56 -22.21
CA SER A 84 0.35 0.73 -22.59
C SER A 84 -0.58 0.85 -21.38
N LEU A 85 -0.28 0.18 -20.26
CA LEU A 85 -1.04 0.32 -19.02
C LEU A 85 -0.82 1.69 -18.38
N VAL A 86 0.42 2.16 -18.32
CA VAL A 86 0.75 3.50 -17.82
C VAL A 86 0.09 4.58 -18.68
N LEU A 87 0.14 4.46 -20.01
CA LEU A 87 -0.51 5.42 -20.91
C LEU A 87 -2.04 5.40 -20.80
N LEU A 88 -2.65 4.21 -20.75
CA LEU A 88 -4.10 4.09 -20.61
C LEU A 88 -4.59 4.64 -19.27
N SER A 89 -3.85 4.38 -18.20
CA SER A 89 -4.18 4.92 -16.88
C SER A 89 -3.94 6.42 -16.77
N ALA A 90 -2.90 6.93 -17.42
CA ALA A 90 -2.66 8.36 -17.53
C ALA A 90 -3.79 9.07 -18.29
N LEU A 91 -4.20 8.51 -19.43
CA LEU A 91 -5.31 9.02 -20.23
C LEU A 91 -6.63 8.99 -19.42
N ALA A 92 -6.91 7.88 -18.73
CA ALA A 92 -8.06 7.78 -17.84
C ALA A 92 -8.02 8.84 -16.71
N GLY A 93 -6.85 9.10 -16.13
CA GLY A 93 -6.65 10.16 -15.14
C GLY A 93 -6.97 11.56 -15.70
N VAL A 94 -6.47 11.88 -16.90
CA VAL A 94 -6.73 13.16 -17.56
C VAL A 94 -8.22 13.34 -17.87
N VAL A 95 -8.88 12.30 -18.40
CA VAL A 95 -10.30 12.38 -18.80
C VAL A 95 -11.26 12.43 -17.60
N LEU A 96 -10.98 11.66 -16.54
CA LEU A 96 -11.91 11.51 -15.41
C LEU A 96 -11.66 12.51 -14.28
N ILE A 97 -10.40 12.88 -14.05
CA ILE A 97 -9.99 13.74 -12.92
C ILE A 97 -9.64 15.14 -13.40
N GLY A 98 -9.06 15.26 -14.60
CA GLY A 98 -8.51 16.51 -15.12
C GLY A 98 -7.01 16.65 -14.83
N LEU A 99 -6.40 17.67 -15.43
CA LEU A 99 -4.99 18.01 -15.19
C LEU A 99 -4.86 19.01 -14.04
N MET A 100 -3.75 18.91 -13.29
CA MET A 100 -3.40 19.90 -12.27
C MET A 100 -3.17 21.27 -12.94
N ASP A 101 -3.76 22.33 -12.38
CA ASP A 101 -3.62 23.68 -12.90
C ASP A 101 -2.17 24.19 -12.74
N GLN A 102 -1.65 24.85 -13.78
CA GLN A 102 -0.30 25.43 -13.83
C GLN A 102 -0.11 26.50 -12.74
N ASN A 103 -1.18 27.22 -12.38
CA ASN A 103 -1.17 28.27 -11.36
C ASN A 103 -0.89 27.74 -9.95
N PHE A 104 -1.13 26.45 -9.70
CA PHE A 104 -0.80 25.82 -8.41
C PHE A 104 0.70 25.53 -8.30
N ILE A 105 1.37 25.23 -9.41
CA ILE A 105 2.82 25.05 -9.42
C ILE A 105 3.51 26.37 -9.14
N SER A 106 3.03 27.46 -9.75
CA SER A 106 3.55 28.79 -9.46
C SER A 106 3.25 29.22 -8.02
N SER A 107 2.09 28.89 -7.45
CA SER A 107 1.79 29.17 -6.04
C SER A 107 2.63 28.34 -5.05
N LEU A 108 2.94 27.09 -5.37
CA LEU A 108 3.89 26.30 -4.57
C LEU A 108 5.32 26.84 -4.69
N GLN A 109 5.71 27.33 -5.88
CA GLN A 109 6.98 28.02 -6.05
C GLN A 109 7.02 29.32 -5.23
N THR A 110 5.95 30.13 -5.20
CA THR A 110 5.91 31.36 -4.40
C THR A 110 5.88 31.08 -2.89
N VAL A 111 5.22 30.02 -2.43
CA VAL A 111 5.29 29.58 -1.02
C VAL A 111 6.69 29.05 -0.66
N ALA A 112 7.35 28.37 -1.59
CA ALA A 112 8.75 27.98 -1.41
C ALA A 112 9.69 29.20 -1.45
N ASP A 113 9.34 30.27 -2.17
CA ASP A 113 10.08 31.54 -2.20
C ASP A 113 9.99 32.27 -0.86
N THR A 114 8.82 32.31 -0.23
CA THR A 114 8.62 32.96 1.08
C THR A 114 9.21 32.15 2.23
N THR A 115 9.21 30.82 2.13
CA THR A 115 9.78 29.93 3.17
C THR A 115 11.31 29.90 3.16
N ASN A 116 11.94 30.13 2.00
CA ASN A 116 13.40 30.12 1.83
C ASN A 116 14.05 31.50 2.07
N GLY A 117 13.42 32.36 2.87
CA GLY A 117 13.96 33.67 3.22
C GLY A 117 15.37 33.58 3.82
N GLY A 118 16.39 33.88 3.01
CA GLY A 118 17.72 34.29 3.47
C GLY A 118 18.93 33.54 2.92
N ASN A 119 18.95 32.20 2.87
CA ASN A 119 20.25 31.49 2.91
C ASN A 119 20.60 30.58 1.71
N PHE A 120 19.78 30.51 0.66
CA PHE A 120 20.11 29.74 -0.55
C PHE A 120 19.78 30.52 -1.83
N GLN A 121 20.61 31.49 -2.19
CA GLN A 121 20.55 32.15 -3.50
C GLN A 121 21.29 31.30 -4.56
N GLY A 122 20.62 30.99 -5.67
CA GLY A 122 21.16 30.26 -6.83
C GLY A 122 20.54 28.87 -7.08
N PHE A 123 21.15 28.09 -7.97
CA PHE A 123 20.71 26.75 -8.44
C PHE A 123 20.24 25.79 -7.33
N TRP A 124 20.84 25.86 -6.14
CA TRP A 124 20.43 25.07 -4.96
C TRP A 124 19.09 25.48 -4.37
N GLY A 125 18.74 26.77 -4.45
CA GLY A 125 17.41 27.28 -4.09
C GLY A 125 16.34 26.78 -5.06
N GLU A 126 16.64 26.72 -6.37
CA GLU A 126 15.71 26.17 -7.36
C GLU A 126 15.49 24.66 -7.20
N ILE A 127 16.55 23.90 -6.90
CA ILE A 127 16.45 22.48 -6.55
C ILE A 127 15.62 22.29 -5.27
N GLY A 128 15.82 23.14 -4.25
CA GLY A 128 15.04 23.12 -3.02
C GLY A 128 13.55 23.36 -3.27
N LYS A 129 13.21 24.37 -4.09
CA LYS A 129 11.82 24.66 -4.50
C LYS A 129 11.22 23.50 -5.29
N ALA A 130 11.91 23.00 -6.30
CA ALA A 130 11.47 21.85 -7.10
C ALA A 130 11.30 20.59 -6.24
N GLY A 131 12.16 20.38 -5.25
CA GLY A 131 12.07 19.30 -4.28
C GLY A 131 10.86 19.41 -3.36
N LEU A 132 10.51 20.61 -2.90
CA LEU A 132 9.30 20.85 -2.11
C LEU A 132 8.03 20.63 -2.94
N VAL A 133 7.99 21.14 -4.18
CA VAL A 133 6.89 20.89 -5.12
C VAL A 133 6.74 19.40 -5.36
N MET A 134 7.85 18.69 -5.62
CA MET A 134 7.87 17.24 -5.79
C MET A 134 7.32 16.52 -4.54
N ALA A 135 7.75 16.90 -3.34
CA ALA A 135 7.31 16.26 -2.10
C ALA A 135 5.81 16.50 -1.85
N ALA A 136 5.33 17.72 -2.08
CA ALA A 136 3.91 18.05 -1.98
C ALA A 136 3.09 17.22 -2.99
N SER A 137 3.50 17.17 -4.26
CA SER A 137 2.83 16.39 -5.29
C SER A 137 2.90 14.88 -5.05
N PHE A 138 4.02 14.36 -4.52
CA PHE A 138 4.17 12.95 -4.18
C PHE A 138 3.20 12.54 -3.06
N SER A 139 3.05 13.38 -2.03
CA SER A 139 2.12 13.11 -0.93
C SER A 139 0.65 13.16 -1.34
N SER A 140 0.30 13.97 -2.35
CA SER A 140 -1.04 14.00 -2.93
C SER A 140 -1.24 13.07 -4.13
N GLY A 141 -0.27 12.20 -4.45
CA GLY A 141 -0.38 11.23 -5.54
C GLY A 141 -0.31 11.81 -6.96
N GLY A 142 0.13 13.06 -7.13
CA GLY A 142 0.34 13.70 -8.44
C GLY A 142 -0.91 13.90 -9.32
N LEU A 143 -2.10 13.65 -8.76
CA LEU A 143 -3.38 13.68 -9.46
C LEU A 143 -4.33 14.61 -8.70
N VAL A 144 -4.22 15.91 -9.01
CA VAL A 144 -5.06 17.02 -8.52
C VAL A 144 -5.00 17.26 -6.99
N GLN A 145 -4.67 18.50 -6.57
CA GLN A 145 -4.84 18.94 -5.19
C GLN A 145 -6.13 19.76 -5.05
N SER A 146 -6.86 19.50 -3.97
CA SER A 146 -8.27 19.89 -3.73
C SER A 146 -9.29 19.24 -4.68
N PRO A 147 -9.25 17.90 -4.86
CA PRO A 147 -10.27 17.22 -5.64
C PRO A 147 -11.66 17.46 -5.02
N ASN A 148 -12.65 17.70 -5.87
CA ASN A 148 -14.06 17.60 -5.47
C ASN A 148 -14.33 16.17 -4.93
N GLU A 149 -15.31 15.98 -4.05
CA GLU A 149 -15.56 14.67 -3.40
C GLU A 149 -15.66 13.53 -4.43
N THR A 150 -16.31 13.81 -5.56
CA THR A 150 -16.42 12.90 -6.72
C THR A 150 -15.06 12.58 -7.37
N GLN A 151 -14.16 13.56 -7.53
CA GLN A 151 -12.83 13.35 -8.10
C GLN A 151 -11.94 12.51 -7.19
N GLN A 152 -12.06 12.69 -5.86
CA GLN A 152 -11.31 11.89 -4.89
C GLN A 152 -11.74 10.41 -4.94
N LEU A 153 -13.04 10.16 -5.08
CA LEU A 153 -13.57 8.80 -5.24
C LEU A 153 -13.11 8.18 -6.56
N LEU A 154 -13.15 8.94 -7.66
CA LEU A 154 -12.65 8.48 -8.97
C LEU A 154 -11.15 8.18 -8.93
N PHE A 155 -10.35 9.02 -8.26
CA PHE A 155 -8.92 8.77 -8.03
C PHE A 155 -8.68 7.42 -7.33
N PHE A 156 -9.41 7.17 -6.24
CA PHE A 156 -9.29 5.91 -5.50
C PHE A 156 -9.61 4.71 -6.39
N ILE A 157 -10.67 4.79 -7.20
CA ILE A 157 -11.05 3.73 -8.14
C ILE A 157 -9.96 3.52 -9.19
N ILE A 158 -9.45 4.58 -9.83
CA ILE A 158 -8.42 4.47 -10.86
C ILE A 158 -7.16 3.82 -10.30
N VAL A 159 -6.67 4.27 -9.13
CA VAL A 159 -5.50 3.69 -8.48
C VAL A 159 -5.71 2.20 -8.16
N LEU A 160 -6.90 1.84 -7.68
CA LEU A 160 -7.27 0.45 -7.43
C LEU A 160 -7.25 -0.39 -8.71
N PHE A 161 -7.78 0.12 -9.82
CA PHE A 161 -7.75 -0.57 -11.11
C PHE A 161 -6.33 -0.72 -11.67
N ILE A 162 -5.49 0.31 -11.58
CA ILE A 162 -4.07 0.26 -11.99
C ILE A 162 -3.35 -0.82 -11.18
N TRP A 163 -3.57 -0.83 -9.87
CA TRP A 163 -2.99 -1.82 -8.97
C TRP A 163 -3.40 -3.24 -9.37
N LEU A 164 -4.70 -3.47 -9.56
CA LEU A 164 -5.23 -4.79 -9.94
C LEU A 164 -4.74 -5.26 -11.30
N ALA A 165 -4.71 -4.37 -12.29
CA ALA A 165 -4.17 -4.66 -13.61
C ALA A 165 -2.70 -5.03 -13.57
N SER A 166 -1.91 -4.30 -12.79
CA SER A 166 -0.51 -4.62 -12.59
C SER A 166 -0.31 -5.99 -11.92
N VAL A 167 -1.09 -6.33 -10.89
CA VAL A 167 -1.02 -7.65 -10.23
C VAL A 167 -1.41 -8.78 -11.19
N GLN A 168 -2.45 -8.60 -12.01
CA GLN A 168 -2.89 -9.60 -12.99
C GLN A 168 -1.84 -9.86 -14.06
N ILE A 169 -1.24 -8.79 -14.60
CA ILE A 169 -0.14 -8.89 -15.57
C ILE A 169 1.03 -9.66 -14.95
N CYS A 170 1.47 -9.24 -13.75
CA CYS A 170 2.58 -9.89 -13.07
C CYS A 170 2.30 -11.37 -12.85
N ARG A 171 1.10 -11.73 -12.39
CA ARG A 171 0.69 -13.12 -12.14
C ARG A 171 0.78 -13.97 -13.39
N ASN A 172 0.24 -13.50 -14.51
CA ASN A 172 0.19 -14.31 -15.74
C ASN A 172 1.55 -14.42 -16.42
N LEU A 173 2.36 -13.36 -16.40
CA LEU A 173 3.76 -13.40 -16.86
C LEU A 173 4.59 -14.39 -16.03
N MET A 174 4.44 -14.34 -14.71
CA MET A 174 5.17 -15.19 -13.78
C MET A 174 4.74 -16.66 -13.80
N ASN A 175 3.51 -16.95 -14.24
CA ASN A 175 3.01 -18.31 -14.45
C ASN A 175 3.34 -18.88 -15.84
N GLY A 176 4.06 -18.14 -16.68
CA GLY A 176 4.56 -18.64 -17.97
C GLY A 176 3.57 -18.55 -19.14
N ASN A 177 2.47 -17.80 -19.00
CA ASN A 177 1.47 -17.64 -20.06
C ASN A 177 1.97 -16.67 -21.14
N LYS A 178 2.52 -17.21 -22.23
CA LYS A 178 3.16 -16.44 -23.32
C LYS A 178 2.21 -15.59 -24.18
N ASN A 179 0.89 -15.85 -24.15
CA ASN A 179 -0.10 -15.20 -25.02
C ASN A 179 -0.99 -14.18 -24.30
N PHE A 180 -0.61 -13.71 -23.12
CA PHE A 180 -1.47 -12.84 -22.32
C PHE A 180 -1.39 -11.38 -22.80
N ASN A 181 -2.50 -10.81 -23.25
CA ASN A 181 -2.56 -9.42 -23.69
C ASN A 181 -3.01 -8.47 -22.58
N LEU A 182 -2.69 -7.17 -22.73
CA LEU A 182 -3.16 -6.11 -21.80
C LEU A 182 -4.69 -6.04 -21.74
N ARG A 183 -5.39 -6.37 -22.82
CA ARG A 183 -6.85 -6.44 -22.84
C ARG A 183 -7.37 -7.48 -21.86
N ASP A 184 -6.81 -8.69 -21.91
CA ASP A 184 -7.19 -9.79 -21.04
C ASP A 184 -6.89 -9.46 -19.57
N ALA A 185 -5.81 -8.70 -19.32
CA ALA A 185 -5.56 -8.10 -18.00
C ALA A 185 -6.72 -7.22 -17.60
N LEU A 186 -6.99 -6.13 -18.34
CA LEU A 186 -8.04 -5.15 -18.01
C LEU A 186 -9.42 -5.79 -17.82
N TYR A 187 -9.80 -6.77 -18.64
CA TYR A 187 -11.05 -7.49 -18.48
C TYR A 187 -11.09 -8.37 -17.22
N SER A 188 -9.97 -9.02 -16.87
CA SER A 188 -9.90 -9.89 -15.69
C SER A 188 -9.63 -9.14 -14.37
N CYS A 189 -9.20 -7.87 -14.43
CA CYS A 189 -8.95 -7.03 -13.26
C CYS A 189 -10.16 -6.84 -12.35
N GLY A 190 -11.36 -6.85 -12.92
CA GLY A 190 -12.59 -6.63 -12.16
C GLY A 190 -12.95 -7.78 -11.23
N ALA A 191 -12.43 -8.99 -11.47
CA ALA A 191 -12.81 -10.19 -10.72
C ALA A 191 -12.58 -10.05 -9.19
N PRO A 192 -11.43 -9.56 -8.70
CA PRO A 192 -11.20 -9.37 -7.27
C PRO A 192 -11.64 -7.99 -6.71
N ILE A 193 -12.50 -7.22 -7.38
CA ILE A 193 -12.82 -5.85 -6.92
C ILE A 193 -13.47 -5.82 -5.53
N ILE A 194 -14.53 -6.61 -5.31
CA ILE A 194 -15.23 -6.70 -4.03
C ILE A 194 -14.28 -7.14 -2.91
N PRO A 195 -13.55 -8.26 -3.05
CA PRO A 195 -12.71 -8.73 -1.96
C PRO A 195 -11.51 -7.81 -1.70
N MET A 196 -11.05 -7.05 -2.70
CA MET A 196 -10.06 -5.98 -2.54
C MET A 196 -10.58 -4.78 -1.76
N THR A 197 -11.81 -4.33 -2.05
CA THR A 197 -12.43 -3.23 -1.31
C THR A 197 -12.55 -3.57 0.17
N VAL A 198 -12.88 -4.81 0.52
CA VAL A 198 -12.89 -5.27 1.93
C VAL A 198 -11.51 -5.17 2.56
N VAL A 199 -10.44 -5.61 1.87
CA VAL A 199 -9.06 -5.47 2.38
C VAL A 199 -8.66 -4.00 2.50
N ALA A 200 -9.06 -3.14 1.56
CA ALA A 200 -8.82 -1.70 1.61
C ALA A 200 -9.46 -1.05 2.83
N ILE A 201 -10.70 -1.42 3.18
CA ILE A 201 -11.37 -0.96 4.41
C ILE A 201 -10.57 -1.37 5.66
N VAL A 202 -10.04 -2.59 5.70
CA VAL A 202 -9.17 -3.03 6.80
C VAL A 202 -7.89 -2.20 6.88
N ILE A 203 -7.28 -1.85 5.75
CA ILE A 203 -6.09 -0.98 5.70
C ILE A 203 -6.43 0.42 6.23
N VAL A 204 -7.55 1.00 5.82
CA VAL A 204 -8.00 2.31 6.34
C VAL A 204 -8.19 2.25 7.86
N SER A 205 -8.79 1.17 8.38
CA SER A 205 -8.91 0.96 9.82
C SER A 205 -7.55 0.85 10.52
N GLN A 206 -6.54 0.26 9.88
CA GLN A 206 -5.18 0.16 10.43
C GLN A 206 -4.41 1.49 10.37
N LEU A 207 -4.86 2.44 9.55
CA LEU A 207 -4.29 3.79 9.45
C LEU A 207 -4.87 4.77 10.50
N ILE A 208 -5.93 4.39 11.24
CA ILE A 208 -6.55 5.25 12.27
C ILE A 208 -5.54 5.84 13.26
N PRO A 209 -4.57 5.08 13.82
CA PRO A 209 -3.59 5.65 14.76
C PRO A 209 -2.73 6.76 14.11
N ALA A 210 -2.35 6.57 12.85
CA ALA A 210 -1.60 7.58 12.10
C ALA A 210 -2.48 8.80 11.78
N PHE A 211 -3.76 8.60 11.44
CA PHE A 211 -4.70 9.71 11.23
C PHE A 211 -4.88 10.54 12.50
N LEU A 212 -5.10 9.90 13.65
CA LEU A 212 -5.18 10.60 14.93
C LEU A 212 -3.90 11.38 15.22
N ALA A 213 -2.74 10.76 14.96
CA ALA A 213 -1.45 11.45 15.07
C ALA A 213 -1.45 12.73 14.21
N THR A 214 -1.82 12.66 12.93
CA THR A 214 -1.82 13.85 12.05
C THR A 214 -2.74 14.98 12.54
N ILE A 215 -3.94 14.65 13.03
CA ILE A 215 -4.91 15.64 13.53
C ILE A 215 -4.38 16.32 14.79
N VAL A 216 -3.91 15.53 15.76
CA VAL A 216 -3.33 16.04 17.00
C VAL A 216 -2.07 16.86 16.70
N GLY A 217 -1.25 16.42 15.74
CA GLY A 217 -0.07 17.13 15.25
C GLY A 217 -0.40 18.48 14.63
N SER A 218 -1.45 18.57 13.82
CA SER A 218 -1.91 19.85 13.27
C SER A 218 -2.44 20.78 14.36
N ALA A 219 -3.22 20.26 15.31
CA ALA A 219 -3.77 21.05 16.41
C ALA A 219 -2.66 21.62 17.30
N ALA A 220 -1.68 20.80 17.68
CA ALA A 220 -0.55 21.21 18.52
C ALA A 220 0.31 22.33 17.88
N ARG A 221 0.43 22.33 16.54
CA ARG A 221 1.11 23.41 15.80
C ARG A 221 0.32 24.71 15.84
N THR A 222 -1.02 24.65 15.74
CA THR A 222 -1.86 25.84 15.75
C THR A 222 -2.00 26.49 17.11
N THR A 223 -1.94 25.72 18.21
CA THR A 223 -2.16 26.21 19.57
C THR A 223 -0.91 26.74 20.27
N SER A 224 0.25 26.78 19.60
CA SER A 224 1.55 27.14 20.20
C SER A 224 1.92 26.32 21.45
N PHE A 225 1.27 25.17 21.64
CA PHE A 225 1.57 24.17 22.69
C PHE A 225 2.98 23.56 22.53
N LEU A 226 3.60 23.82 21.38
CA LEU A 226 4.94 23.39 21.00
C LEU A 226 5.92 24.57 21.12
N SER A 227 5.83 25.41 22.15
CA SER A 227 6.75 26.55 22.30
C SER A 227 8.05 26.17 22.99
N ASP A 228 8.02 25.16 23.88
CA ASP A 228 9.21 24.69 24.60
C ASP A 228 9.82 23.42 23.98
N GLY A 229 11.15 23.35 23.93
CA GLY A 229 11.89 22.33 23.17
C GLY A 229 11.70 20.90 23.70
N ILE A 230 11.50 20.75 25.02
CA ILE A 230 11.31 19.44 25.67
C ILE A 230 9.91 18.88 25.34
N GLU A 231 8.88 19.73 25.39
CA GLU A 231 7.50 19.35 25.07
C GLU A 231 7.37 18.94 23.60
N GLN A 232 8.06 19.64 22.70
CA GLN A 232 8.16 19.25 21.29
C GLN A 232 8.74 17.84 21.13
N MET A 233 9.87 17.53 21.78
CA MET A 233 10.52 16.23 21.65
C MET A 233 9.63 15.09 22.13
N LEU A 234 8.96 15.26 23.28
CA LEU A 234 8.04 14.26 23.82
C LEU A 234 6.83 14.04 22.91
N PHE A 235 6.27 15.13 22.38
CA PHE A 235 5.15 15.09 21.46
C PHE A 235 5.51 14.36 20.16
N PHE A 236 6.65 14.70 19.55
CA PHE A 236 7.14 14.02 18.35
C PHE A 236 7.47 12.54 18.61
N ALA A 237 7.97 12.19 19.80
CA ALA A 237 8.17 10.79 20.18
C ALA A 237 6.86 10.00 20.25
N ALA A 238 5.81 10.58 20.86
CA ALA A 238 4.48 9.97 20.91
C ALA A 238 3.88 9.81 19.51
N MET A 239 4.00 10.83 18.66
CA MET A 239 3.59 10.79 17.26
C MET A 239 4.31 9.68 16.49
N LEU A 240 5.63 9.58 16.64
CA LEU A 240 6.45 8.56 15.98
C LEU A 240 6.01 7.15 16.37
N LEU A 241 5.65 6.93 17.64
CA LEU A 241 5.10 5.65 18.10
C LEU A 241 3.76 5.33 17.42
N LEU A 242 2.85 6.30 17.28
CA LEU A 242 1.56 6.13 16.59
C LEU A 242 1.73 5.83 15.09
N PHE A 243 2.71 6.45 14.43
CA PHE A 243 3.06 6.08 13.06
C PHE A 243 3.66 4.67 12.98
N SER A 244 4.54 4.34 13.91
CA SER A 244 5.23 3.04 13.94
C SER A 244 4.25 1.88 14.13
N ILE A 245 3.26 2.02 15.03
CA ILE A 245 2.23 1.00 15.24
C ILE A 245 1.35 0.82 13.99
N SER A 246 0.99 1.92 13.32
CA SER A 246 0.17 1.87 12.11
C SER A 246 0.92 1.18 10.97
N ILE A 247 2.16 1.58 10.70
CA ILE A 247 3.03 0.91 9.70
C ILE A 247 3.15 -0.58 10.03
N PHE A 248 3.35 -0.93 11.30
CA PHE A 248 3.47 -2.31 11.72
C PHE A 248 2.22 -3.16 11.44
N TRP A 249 1.02 -2.59 11.53
CA TRP A 249 -0.23 -3.28 11.19
C TRP A 249 -0.43 -3.40 9.68
N VAL A 250 -0.15 -2.34 8.94
CA VAL A 250 -0.46 -2.25 7.51
C VAL A 250 0.39 -3.21 6.67
N ILE A 251 1.63 -3.52 7.06
CA ILE A 251 2.51 -4.47 6.33
C ILE A 251 1.81 -5.81 6.05
N GLY A 252 1.07 -6.35 7.01
CA GLY A 252 0.36 -7.62 6.83
C GLY A 252 -0.74 -7.53 5.78
N SER A 253 -1.50 -6.44 5.81
CA SER A 253 -2.62 -6.21 4.89
C SER A 253 -2.18 -5.89 3.46
N PHE A 254 -0.99 -5.30 3.27
CA PHE A 254 -0.42 -5.09 1.93
C PHE A 254 -0.21 -6.40 1.16
N PHE A 255 0.21 -7.49 1.81
CA PHE A 255 0.28 -8.81 1.14
C PHE A 255 -1.08 -9.44 0.91
N ALA A 256 -2.03 -9.20 1.83
CA ALA A 256 -3.39 -9.66 1.64
C ALA A 256 -4.01 -9.10 0.35
N MET A 257 -3.62 -7.88 -0.03
CA MET A 257 -4.01 -7.24 -1.29
C MET A 257 -3.55 -8.00 -2.54
N ILE A 258 -2.46 -8.77 -2.48
CA ILE A 258 -2.05 -9.65 -3.57
C ILE A 258 -2.76 -10.99 -3.48
N ILE A 259 -2.79 -11.60 -2.29
CA ILE A 259 -3.35 -12.94 -2.08
C ILE A 259 -4.84 -12.97 -2.46
N VAL A 260 -5.57 -11.90 -2.16
CA VAL A 260 -7.01 -11.80 -2.46
C VAL A 260 -7.31 -11.76 -3.95
N THR A 261 -6.33 -11.46 -4.80
CA THR A 261 -6.50 -11.52 -6.27
C THR A 261 -6.54 -12.94 -6.81
N ILE A 262 -6.16 -13.94 -5.99
CA ILE A 262 -6.23 -15.35 -6.34
C ILE A 262 -7.69 -15.82 -6.30
N PRO A 263 -8.21 -16.40 -7.39
CA PRO A 263 -9.60 -16.85 -7.46
C PRO A 263 -9.89 -17.86 -6.34
N GLY A 264 -11.07 -17.76 -5.73
CA GLY A 264 -11.50 -18.65 -4.64
C GLY A 264 -10.93 -18.32 -3.25
N THR A 265 -10.25 -17.19 -3.07
CA THR A 265 -9.78 -16.74 -1.75
C THR A 265 -10.69 -15.68 -1.14
N TYR A 266 -11.29 -15.97 0.02
CA TYR A 266 -12.09 -15.00 0.76
C TYR A 266 -11.19 -13.93 1.43
N PRO A 267 -11.62 -12.66 1.55
CA PRO A 267 -10.83 -11.56 2.11
C PRO A 267 -10.23 -11.86 3.48
N MET A 268 -11.05 -12.39 4.39
CA MET A 268 -10.62 -12.73 5.74
C MET A 268 -9.64 -13.91 5.76
N LYS A 269 -9.74 -14.82 4.78
CA LYS A 269 -8.78 -15.91 4.61
C LYS A 269 -7.45 -15.34 4.08
N ALA A 270 -7.50 -14.42 3.12
CA ALA A 270 -6.32 -13.74 2.59
C ALA A 270 -5.55 -12.96 3.67
N LEU A 271 -6.26 -12.21 4.52
CA LEU A 271 -5.67 -11.49 5.66
C LEU A 271 -4.99 -12.41 6.67
N ARG A 272 -5.58 -13.58 6.96
CA ARG A 272 -4.98 -14.57 7.86
C ARG A 272 -3.71 -15.18 7.25
N ILE A 273 -3.76 -15.60 5.99
CA ILE A 273 -2.60 -16.16 5.29
C ILE A 273 -1.47 -15.13 5.21
N ALA A 274 -1.80 -13.88 4.87
CA ALA A 274 -0.84 -12.79 4.86
C ALA A 274 -0.23 -12.54 6.26
N GLY A 275 -1.07 -12.50 7.29
CA GLY A 275 -0.63 -12.31 8.67
C GLY A 275 0.33 -13.39 9.15
N ASP A 276 0.05 -14.65 8.82
CA ASP A 276 0.92 -15.79 9.13
C ASP A 276 2.24 -15.73 8.36
N MET A 277 2.20 -15.37 7.06
CA MET A 277 3.40 -15.25 6.21
C MET A 277 4.38 -14.17 6.72
N VAL A 278 3.83 -13.06 7.24
CA VAL A 278 4.63 -11.92 7.71
C VAL A 278 5.03 -12.09 9.19
N SER A 279 4.29 -12.89 9.98
CA SER A 279 4.65 -13.21 11.37
C SER A 279 6.09 -13.74 11.43
N GLN A 280 6.97 -13.07 12.19
CA GLN A 280 8.44 -13.28 12.31
C GLN A 280 9.34 -12.59 11.28
N ARG A 281 8.83 -12.20 10.12
CA ARG A 281 9.61 -11.57 9.03
C ARG A 281 9.35 -10.06 8.88
N ARG A 282 8.48 -9.49 9.73
CA ARG A 282 7.96 -8.11 9.66
C ARG A 282 9.03 -7.04 9.45
N LEU A 283 10.09 -7.03 10.26
CA LEU A 283 11.15 -6.02 10.16
C LEU A 283 11.99 -6.17 8.87
N ALA A 284 12.26 -7.40 8.45
CA ALA A 284 13.00 -7.64 7.20
C ALA A 284 12.17 -7.22 5.98
N ILE A 285 10.87 -7.49 6.01
CA ILE A 285 9.92 -7.07 4.98
C ILE A 285 9.75 -5.54 4.99
N LEU A 286 9.61 -4.93 6.17
CA LEU A 286 9.51 -3.47 6.33
C LEU A 286 10.70 -2.77 5.69
N LYS A 287 11.94 -3.22 5.99
CA LYS A 287 13.14 -2.64 5.36
C LYS A 287 13.10 -2.72 3.83
N ARG A 288 12.53 -3.79 3.25
CA ARG A 288 12.37 -3.94 1.79
C ARG A 288 11.28 -3.04 1.21
N VAL A 289 10.19 -2.80 1.93
CA VAL A 289 9.13 -1.85 1.53
C VAL A 289 9.63 -0.40 1.66
N LEU A 290 10.37 -0.08 2.73
CA LEU A 290 11.05 1.20 2.87
C LEU A 290 12.05 1.45 1.75
N PHE A 291 12.78 0.42 1.33
CA PHE A 291 13.68 0.49 0.19
C PHE A 291 12.94 0.74 -1.14
N LEU A 292 11.74 0.16 -1.33
CA LEU A 292 10.87 0.51 -2.47
C LEU A 292 10.52 2.00 -2.42
N LEU A 293 10.05 2.51 -1.28
CA LEU A 293 9.70 3.92 -1.14
C LEU A 293 10.89 4.84 -1.44
N PHE A 294 12.07 4.46 -0.95
CA PHE A 294 13.32 5.15 -1.26
C PHE A 294 13.61 5.18 -2.76
N ILE A 295 13.49 4.04 -3.46
CA ILE A 295 13.74 4.00 -4.91
C ILE A 295 12.74 4.82 -5.68
N VAL A 296 11.46 4.76 -5.33
CA VAL A 296 10.43 5.58 -5.97
C VAL A 296 10.75 7.06 -5.75
N ALA A 297 11.13 7.47 -4.54
CA ALA A 297 11.53 8.85 -4.26
C ALA A 297 12.77 9.28 -5.07
N VAL A 298 13.79 8.40 -5.18
CA VAL A 298 14.97 8.66 -6.02
C VAL A 298 14.58 8.80 -7.49
N LEU A 299 13.72 7.92 -8.02
CA LEU A 299 13.27 8.01 -9.41
C LEU A 299 12.48 9.31 -9.66
N TRP A 300 11.62 9.71 -8.73
CA TRP A 300 10.93 10.99 -8.81
C TRP A 300 11.91 12.16 -8.80
N SER A 301 12.90 12.14 -7.90
CA SER A 301 13.91 13.19 -7.81
C SER A 301 14.73 13.31 -9.10
N VAL A 302 15.18 12.19 -9.66
CA VAL A 302 15.99 12.15 -10.88
C VAL A 302 15.21 12.57 -12.12
N ILE A 303 13.89 12.38 -12.17
CA ILE A 303 13.07 12.67 -13.36
C ILE A 303 12.37 14.04 -13.23
N VAL A 304 11.68 14.28 -12.13
CA VAL A 304 10.80 15.44 -11.96
C VAL A 304 11.59 16.72 -11.71
N ILE A 305 12.66 16.67 -10.91
CA ILE A 305 13.46 17.88 -10.60
C ILE A 305 14.11 18.45 -11.87
N PRO A 306 14.80 17.66 -12.72
CA PRO A 306 15.37 18.20 -13.96
C PRO A 306 14.32 18.77 -14.91
N ILE A 307 13.14 18.14 -14.98
CA ILE A 307 12.05 18.61 -15.84
C ILE A 307 11.48 19.95 -15.35
N ILE A 308 11.35 20.14 -14.02
CA ILE A 308 10.91 21.43 -13.45
C ILE A 308 11.93 22.53 -13.77
N ILE A 309 13.22 22.28 -13.55
CA ILE A 309 14.28 23.26 -13.83
C ILE A 309 14.33 23.61 -15.32
N LEU A 310 14.27 22.59 -16.18
CA LEU A 310 14.23 22.78 -17.63
C LEU A 310 13.01 23.61 -18.05
N MET A 311 11.83 23.33 -17.49
CA MET A 311 10.63 24.08 -17.81
C MET A 311 10.69 25.53 -17.34
N ASN A 312 11.20 25.78 -16.12
CA ASN A 312 11.38 27.15 -15.61
C ASN A 312 12.33 27.96 -16.52
N TRP A 313 13.41 27.34 -16.98
CA TRP A 313 14.31 27.96 -17.97
C TRP A 313 13.59 28.23 -19.30
N LEU A 314 12.82 27.27 -19.81
CA LEU A 314 12.13 27.41 -21.10
C LEU A 314 11.06 28.52 -21.08
N ILE A 315 10.37 28.68 -19.96
CA ILE A 315 9.40 29.77 -19.72
C ILE A 315 10.09 31.14 -19.76
N SER A 316 11.33 31.25 -19.23
CA SER A 316 12.10 32.50 -19.27
C SER A 316 12.51 32.93 -20.68
N VAL A 317 12.57 31.99 -21.63
CA VAL A 317 12.97 32.25 -23.02
C VAL A 317 11.76 32.61 -23.89
N ASN A 318 10.60 31.97 -23.71
CA ASN A 318 9.40 32.23 -24.50
C ASN A 318 8.11 32.00 -23.70
N GLU A 319 7.21 33.00 -23.68
CA GLU A 319 5.92 32.95 -22.98
C GLU A 319 4.95 31.88 -23.52
N ILE A 320 5.19 31.34 -24.72
CA ILE A 320 4.39 30.27 -25.34
C ILE A 320 4.39 29.00 -24.48
N PHE A 321 5.48 28.72 -23.75
CA PHE A 321 5.62 27.51 -22.92
C PHE A 321 4.81 27.56 -21.62
N THR A 322 4.26 28.71 -21.23
CA THR A 322 3.36 28.82 -20.07
C THR A 322 2.05 28.06 -20.27
N LYS A 323 1.64 27.84 -21.53
CA LYS A 323 0.36 27.20 -21.88
C LYS A 323 0.41 25.68 -21.98
N ILE A 324 1.60 25.07 -21.96
CA ILE A 324 1.75 23.61 -22.08
C ILE A 324 1.98 23.01 -20.68
N PRO A 325 1.03 22.22 -20.12
CA PRO A 325 1.15 21.63 -18.79
C PRO A 325 2.07 20.39 -18.77
N VAL A 326 3.33 20.54 -19.18
CA VAL A 326 4.31 19.44 -19.24
C VAL A 326 4.64 18.90 -17.84
N VAL A 327 4.78 19.78 -16.84
CA VAL A 327 5.10 19.35 -15.46
C VAL A 327 3.96 18.52 -14.85
N PRO A 328 2.67 18.96 -14.89
CA PRO A 328 1.54 18.12 -14.49
C PRO A 328 1.46 16.77 -15.23
N ILE A 329 1.64 16.76 -16.55
CA ILE A 329 1.60 15.52 -17.34
C ILE A 329 2.72 14.56 -16.92
N THR A 330 3.92 15.08 -16.69
CA THR A 330 5.07 14.31 -16.22
C THR A 330 4.82 13.73 -14.84
N MET A 331 4.30 14.52 -13.90
CA MET A 331 3.96 14.04 -12.55
C MET A 331 2.89 12.97 -12.59
N LEU A 332 1.86 13.14 -13.42
CA LEU A 332 0.79 12.16 -13.62
C LEU A 332 1.33 10.84 -14.18
N LEU A 333 2.15 10.89 -15.24
CA LEU A 333 2.80 9.71 -15.81
C LEU A 333 3.70 9.02 -14.78
N MET A 334 4.42 9.80 -13.98
CA MET A 334 5.31 9.30 -12.94
C MET A 334 4.54 8.64 -11.79
N SER A 335 3.38 9.19 -11.40
CA SER A 335 2.46 8.58 -10.44
C SER A 335 1.92 7.24 -10.94
N CYS A 336 1.44 7.18 -12.18
CA CYS A 336 0.97 5.95 -12.80
C CYS A 336 2.10 4.90 -12.86
N PHE A 337 3.29 5.31 -13.31
CA PHE A 337 4.46 4.43 -13.34
C PHE A 337 4.85 3.93 -11.94
N SER A 338 4.83 4.80 -10.93
CA SER A 338 5.15 4.45 -9.55
C SER A 338 4.16 3.44 -8.97
N CYS A 339 2.87 3.56 -9.29
CA CYS A 339 1.85 2.60 -8.88
C CYS A 339 2.11 1.21 -9.49
N VAL A 340 2.40 1.16 -10.79
CA VAL A 340 2.72 -0.08 -11.52
C VAL A 340 4.01 -0.71 -11.02
N PHE A 341 5.06 0.10 -10.84
CA PHE A 341 6.35 -0.33 -10.32
C PHE A 341 6.21 -0.90 -8.90
N SER A 342 5.46 -0.20 -8.03
CA SER A 342 5.20 -0.63 -6.66
C SER A 342 4.45 -1.97 -6.64
N SER A 343 3.37 -2.10 -7.42
CA SER A 343 2.60 -3.34 -7.52
C SER A 343 3.46 -4.51 -8.03
N THR A 344 4.27 -4.29 -9.06
CA THR A 344 5.20 -5.30 -9.61
C THR A 344 6.24 -5.72 -8.57
N TYR A 345 6.86 -4.76 -7.88
CA TYR A 345 7.84 -5.05 -6.85
C TYR A 345 7.23 -5.86 -5.70
N ILE A 346 6.06 -5.47 -5.20
CA ILE A 346 5.41 -6.18 -4.09
C ILE A 346 4.96 -7.58 -4.53
N TYR A 347 4.52 -7.76 -5.78
CA TYR A 347 4.21 -9.09 -6.32
C TYR A 347 5.44 -10.01 -6.39
N THR A 348 6.57 -9.49 -6.90
CA THR A 348 7.83 -10.27 -6.92
C THR A 348 8.34 -10.57 -5.51
N LEU A 349 8.14 -9.64 -4.57
CA LEU A 349 8.45 -9.83 -3.16
C LEU A 349 7.62 -10.95 -2.55
N TYR A 350 6.30 -10.92 -2.78
CA TYR A 350 5.38 -11.97 -2.36
C TYR A 350 5.83 -13.34 -2.88
N ARG A 351 6.07 -13.47 -4.19
CA ARG A 351 6.46 -14.75 -4.79
C ARG A 351 7.77 -15.29 -4.21
N ARG A 352 8.78 -14.44 -4.03
CA ARG A 352 10.05 -14.85 -3.41
C ARG A 352 9.90 -15.31 -1.96
N ILE A 353 8.99 -14.72 -1.20
CA ILE A 353 8.70 -15.17 0.17
C ILE A 353 8.04 -16.55 0.14
N VAL A 354 7.08 -16.78 -0.77
CA VAL A 354 6.39 -18.06 -0.91
C VAL A 354 7.33 -19.16 -1.39
N ASP A 355 8.16 -18.89 -2.41
CA ASP A 355 9.15 -19.85 -2.93
C ASP A 355 10.19 -20.23 -1.87
N GLY A 356 10.49 -19.32 -0.94
CA GLY A 356 11.38 -19.57 0.20
C GLY A 356 10.71 -20.29 1.39
N ASP A 357 9.40 -20.50 1.39
CA ASP A 357 8.68 -21.33 2.38
C ASP A 357 8.44 -22.77 1.85
N ASN A 358 8.50 -22.94 0.51
CA ASN A 358 8.37 -24.23 -0.18
C ASN A 358 9.70 -25.00 -0.33
N ARG A 359 10.83 -24.43 0.11
CA ARG A 359 12.15 -25.07 0.20
C ARG A 359 12.49 -25.30 1.66
#